data_AF-A0A7W7LFK4-F1
#
_entry.id   AF-A0A7W7LFK4-F1
#
_cell.length_a   1.000
_cell.length_b   1.000
_cell.length_c   1.000
_cell.angle_alpha   90.00
_cell.angle_beta   90.00
_cell.angle_gamma   90.00
#
_symmetry.space_group_name_H-M   'P 1'
#
loop_
_entity.id
_entity.type
_entity.pdbx_description
1 polymer ?
#
loop_
_entity_poly.entity_id
_entity_poly.type
_entity_poly.pdbx_seq_one_letter_code
_entity_poly.pdbx_strand_id
1 'polypeptide(L)'
;MRAAPTILHLDMDAFFAAAEQAAKPSLRGKPVVVGGIGPRGVVATASYEARAFGVHSAMATAQARRLCPNAAYLAPRFTLYREVSEVVMRLLGELSPLVEPLSLDEAFVDLEAGGVEPSSAAVRAVGEQLRREIRQATGLSGSVGLAGSKMLAKIASEQAKPDGLAVIEPGSELELLAPMSVRAIPGVGPATAETLRRAGLTTVGETAEAGEAELVRLLGKAHGAGLYALATARDNRPVVAERDAKSVSVEDTFEEDLTDRTRVELELARLADRCVQRLRAAGRSGRTVVIKVRSYDFSTLTRSETLRGPTDDLGVVREAAGRLLDGVDTTAGVRLLGVGVTGLADYTQEDLFAQAAATAEAAADAEKPPTAEAEEEPTADGAAGTAGRGPRRWLPGLDIRHAEYGTGWIQGSGVGRVTVRFEQPWSGPGRVRTFAVDDPALEPGEPLPLIRAAWEQPPEPPEPATSSRPAAPSRPANPSEPTEPSEPSEPEPAVGPGARPDGQPLAGGVSG
;
A
#
# COMPACT_ATOMS: atom_id res chain seq x y z
N MET A 1 -13.94 -15.40 -20.18
CA MET A 1 -14.44 -14.44 -19.18
C MET A 1 -15.69 -15.00 -18.54
N ARG A 2 -15.96 -14.63 -17.28
CA ARG A 2 -17.17 -15.05 -16.57
C ARG A 2 -18.41 -14.38 -17.16
N ALA A 3 -19.55 -15.05 -17.07
CA ALA A 3 -20.83 -14.53 -17.54
C ALA A 3 -21.49 -13.54 -16.55
N ALA A 4 -20.89 -13.34 -15.38
CA ALA A 4 -21.35 -12.43 -14.33
C ALA A 4 -20.15 -11.71 -13.69
N PRO A 5 -20.34 -10.50 -13.12
CA PRO A 5 -19.26 -9.71 -12.53
C PRO A 5 -18.89 -10.18 -11.10
N THR A 6 -18.51 -11.45 -10.96
CA THR A 6 -18.29 -12.11 -9.66
C THR A 6 -16.87 -11.95 -9.10
N ILE A 7 -15.97 -11.27 -9.83
CA ILE A 7 -14.66 -10.90 -9.30
C ILE A 7 -14.77 -9.52 -8.65
N LEU A 8 -14.54 -9.47 -7.35
CA LEU A 8 -14.42 -8.25 -6.58
C LEU A 8 -12.96 -7.86 -6.45
N HIS A 9 -12.69 -6.57 -6.55
CA HIS A 9 -11.43 -5.94 -6.17
C HIS A 9 -11.71 -4.84 -5.16
N LEU A 10 -11.10 -4.92 -3.99
CA LEU A 10 -11.11 -3.87 -2.99
C LEU A 10 -9.77 -3.15 -3.00
N ASP A 11 -9.80 -1.82 -2.89
CA ASP A 11 -8.62 -0.96 -2.71
C ASP A 11 -8.95 0.15 -1.69
N MET A 12 -8.23 0.19 -0.56
CA MET A 12 -8.47 1.20 0.49
C MET A 12 -8.04 2.60 0.05
N ASP A 13 -8.91 3.58 0.27
CA ASP A 13 -8.74 4.93 -0.27
C ASP A 13 -7.58 5.67 0.41
N ALA A 14 -6.53 5.99 -0.37
CA ALA A 14 -5.34 6.69 0.12
C ALA A 14 -4.80 6.11 1.45
N PHE A 15 -4.77 4.78 1.56
CA PHE A 15 -4.73 4.01 2.80
C PHE A 15 -3.87 4.60 3.93
N PHE A 16 -2.55 4.73 3.75
CA PHE A 16 -1.68 5.22 4.82
C PHE A 16 -2.03 6.66 5.22
N ALA A 17 -2.31 7.53 4.26
CA ALA A 17 -2.65 8.92 4.56
C ALA A 17 -4.01 9.02 5.27
N ALA A 18 -5.00 8.23 4.85
CA ALA A 18 -6.30 8.16 5.50
C ALA A 18 -6.19 7.62 6.94
N ALA A 19 -5.39 6.58 7.16
CA ALA A 19 -5.10 6.06 8.51
C ALA A 19 -4.43 7.11 9.40
N GLU A 20 -3.49 7.89 8.86
CA GLU A 20 -2.86 9.00 9.59
C GLU A 20 -3.86 10.12 9.92
N GLN A 21 -4.73 10.51 8.98
CA GLN A 21 -5.78 11.51 9.22
C GLN A 21 -6.83 11.02 10.23
N ALA A 22 -7.17 9.73 10.20
CA ALA A 22 -8.08 9.13 11.17
C ALA A 22 -7.48 9.13 12.58
N ALA A 23 -6.21 8.73 12.70
CA ALA A 23 -5.49 8.67 13.98
C ALA A 23 -5.19 10.05 14.59
N LYS A 24 -5.08 11.09 13.76
CA LYS A 24 -4.63 12.44 14.15
C LYS A 24 -5.70 13.46 13.78
N PRO A 25 -6.66 13.78 14.68
CA PRO A 25 -7.78 14.68 14.40
C PRO A 25 -7.36 16.03 13.80
N SER A 26 -6.19 16.55 14.18
CA SER A 26 -5.65 17.81 13.65
C SER A 26 -5.25 17.76 12.16
N LEU A 27 -5.16 16.58 11.55
CA LEU A 27 -4.80 16.35 10.15
C LEU A 27 -6.00 16.05 9.23
N ARG A 28 -7.20 15.84 9.79
CA ARG A 28 -8.41 15.57 9.00
C ARG A 28 -8.68 16.71 8.01
N GLY A 29 -8.92 16.37 6.74
CA GLY A 29 -9.16 17.34 5.68
C GLY A 29 -7.92 18.16 5.29
N LYS A 30 -6.72 17.78 5.74
CA LYS A 30 -5.47 18.47 5.40
C LYS A 30 -4.59 17.62 4.49
N PRO A 31 -3.74 18.22 3.63
CA PRO A 31 -2.77 17.49 2.85
C PRO A 31 -1.81 16.69 3.75
N VAL A 32 -1.83 15.36 3.60
CA VAL A 32 -0.94 14.43 4.29
C VAL A 32 -0.14 13.62 3.27
N VAL A 33 1.16 13.52 3.50
CA VAL A 33 2.09 12.74 2.69
C VAL A 33 2.83 11.79 3.61
N VAL A 34 2.67 10.48 3.38
CA VAL A 34 3.36 9.42 4.12
C VAL A 34 4.48 8.87 3.26
N GLY A 35 5.68 8.71 3.82
CA GLY A 35 6.80 8.12 3.09
C GLY A 35 8.16 8.41 3.72
N GLY A 36 9.21 8.24 2.94
CA GLY A 36 10.55 8.64 3.36
C GLY A 36 10.62 10.16 3.52
N ILE A 37 10.92 10.65 4.72
CA ILE A 37 10.97 12.10 5.00
C ILE A 37 12.36 12.74 4.82
N GLY A 38 13.39 11.90 4.65
CA GLY A 38 14.76 12.34 4.38
C GLY A 38 15.00 12.81 2.93
N PRO A 39 16.23 13.23 2.60
CA PRO A 39 16.56 13.86 1.30
C PRO A 39 16.34 12.92 0.10
N ARG A 40 16.49 11.61 0.30
CA ARG A 40 16.30 10.55 -0.72
C ARG A 40 14.96 9.83 -0.57
N GLY A 41 14.06 10.40 0.24
CA GLY A 41 12.76 9.83 0.51
C GLY A 41 11.84 9.86 -0.70
N VAL A 42 10.89 8.92 -0.71
CA VAL A 42 9.86 8.78 -1.73
C VAL A 42 8.50 8.76 -1.04
N VAL A 43 7.50 9.34 -1.68
CA VAL A 43 6.10 9.31 -1.25
C VAL A 43 5.58 7.87 -1.39
N ALA A 44 5.19 7.27 -0.26
CA ALA A 44 4.47 6.00 -0.26
C ALA A 44 3.00 6.24 -0.61
N THR A 45 2.36 7.19 0.08
CA THR A 45 0.96 7.55 -0.13
C THR A 45 0.76 9.05 0.07
N ALA A 46 -0.10 9.65 -0.75
CA ALA A 46 -0.57 11.02 -0.60
C ALA A 46 -2.08 11.02 -0.42
N SER A 47 -2.58 11.84 0.53
CA SER A 47 -4.02 12.07 0.73
C SER A 47 -4.63 12.75 -0.51
N TYR A 48 -5.96 12.68 -0.68
CA TYR A 48 -6.62 13.34 -1.82
C TYR A 48 -6.38 14.86 -1.83
N GLU A 49 -6.30 15.49 -0.66
CA GLU A 49 -5.98 16.91 -0.53
C GLU A 49 -4.56 17.21 -1.00
N ALA A 50 -3.59 16.31 -0.78
CA ALA A 50 -2.23 16.45 -1.32
C ALA A 50 -2.17 16.15 -2.83
N ARG A 51 -2.97 15.20 -3.33
CA ARG A 51 -3.07 14.86 -4.75
C ARG A 51 -3.60 16.03 -5.59
N ALA A 52 -4.46 16.88 -5.02
CA ALA A 52 -4.90 18.12 -5.68
C ALA A 52 -3.74 19.08 -6.02
N PHE A 53 -2.60 18.99 -5.33
CA PHE A 53 -1.37 19.73 -5.64
C PHE A 53 -0.43 18.98 -6.59
N GLY A 54 -0.87 17.84 -7.16
CA GLY A 54 -0.07 17.01 -8.05
C GLY A 54 0.85 16.02 -7.34
N VAL A 55 0.79 15.89 -6.01
CA VAL A 55 1.58 14.89 -5.28
C VAL A 55 1.01 13.50 -5.51
N HIS A 56 1.85 12.52 -5.81
CA HIS A 56 1.43 11.13 -6.02
C HIS A 56 2.44 10.13 -5.45
N SER A 57 2.03 8.88 -5.29
CA SER A 57 2.92 7.78 -4.88
C SER A 57 4.10 7.63 -5.85
N ALA A 58 5.23 7.14 -5.33
CA ALA A 58 6.52 7.04 -6.02
C ALA A 58 7.18 8.38 -6.43
N MET A 59 6.56 9.54 -6.12
CA MET A 59 7.20 10.85 -6.29
C MET A 59 8.33 11.04 -5.27
N ALA A 60 9.45 11.66 -5.67
CA ALA A 60 10.48 12.08 -4.74
C ALA A 60 9.92 13.06 -3.69
N THR A 61 10.18 12.83 -2.40
CA THR A 61 9.66 13.68 -1.32
C THR A 61 10.10 15.14 -1.46
N ALA A 62 11.30 15.39 -2.00
CA ALA A 62 11.78 16.74 -2.30
C ALA A 62 10.90 17.46 -3.33
N GLN A 63 10.43 16.75 -4.36
CA GLN A 63 9.49 17.30 -5.34
C GLN A 63 8.12 17.52 -4.71
N ALA A 64 7.62 16.55 -3.92
CA ALA A 64 6.37 16.72 -3.19
C ALA A 64 6.38 17.96 -2.29
N ARG A 65 7.48 18.23 -1.57
CA ARG A 65 7.67 19.44 -0.75
C ARG A 65 7.63 20.74 -1.55
N ARG A 66 8.06 20.72 -2.81
CA ARG A 66 7.96 21.89 -3.69
C ARG A 66 6.52 22.11 -4.16
N LEU A 67 5.79 21.04 -4.46
CA LEU A 67 4.39 21.11 -4.93
C LEU A 67 3.41 21.43 -3.80
N CYS A 68 3.60 20.84 -2.62
CA CYS A 68 2.73 20.98 -1.47
C CYS A 68 3.56 21.26 -0.20
N PRO A 69 4.11 22.48 -0.03
CA PRO A 69 5.01 22.82 1.06
C PRO A 69 4.34 22.76 2.45
N ASN A 70 3.03 22.99 2.50
CA ASN A 70 2.25 23.02 3.74
C ASN A 70 1.63 21.67 4.13
N ALA A 71 1.93 20.58 3.40
CA ALA A 71 1.49 19.24 3.77
C ALA A 71 2.18 18.73 5.04
N ALA A 72 1.48 17.86 5.77
CA ALA A 72 2.10 17.08 6.84
C ALA A 72 2.88 15.90 6.23
N TYR A 73 4.20 15.90 6.40
CA TYR A 73 5.09 14.83 5.93
C TYR A 73 5.39 13.89 7.08
N LEU A 74 4.87 12.66 7.01
CA LEU A 74 4.89 11.70 8.11
C LEU A 74 5.72 10.47 7.75
N ALA A 75 6.46 9.97 8.74
CA ALA A 75 7.10 8.67 8.67
C ALA A 75 6.02 7.56 8.72
N PRO A 76 6.19 6.44 7.98
CA PRO A 76 5.22 5.34 7.98
C PRO A 76 5.11 4.66 9.35
N ARG A 77 3.88 4.38 9.81
CA ARG A 77 3.57 3.59 11.00
C ARG A 77 2.98 2.23 10.64
N PHE A 78 3.84 1.30 10.23
CA PHE A 78 3.42 -0.01 9.72
C PHE A 78 2.66 -0.88 10.73
N THR A 79 2.84 -0.69 12.04
CA THR A 79 2.03 -1.37 13.07
C THR A 79 0.55 -1.04 12.87
N LEU A 80 0.20 0.25 12.87
CA LEU A 80 -1.18 0.71 12.60
C LEU A 80 -1.70 0.20 11.24
N TYR A 81 -0.87 0.29 10.20
CA TYR A 81 -1.32 -0.11 8.85
C TYR A 81 -1.61 -1.61 8.77
N ARG A 82 -0.86 -2.45 9.49
CA ARG A 82 -1.11 -3.89 9.57
C ARG A 82 -2.36 -4.20 10.37
N GLU A 83 -2.55 -3.56 11.53
CA GLU A 83 -3.76 -3.74 12.35
C GLU A 83 -5.04 -3.44 11.55
N VAL A 84 -5.05 -2.35 10.77
CA VAL A 84 -6.18 -2.02 9.91
C VAL A 84 -6.32 -3.02 8.75
N SER A 85 -5.21 -3.41 8.13
CA SER A 85 -5.21 -4.40 7.05
C SER A 85 -5.78 -5.74 7.50
N GLU A 86 -5.40 -6.23 8.69
CA GLU A 86 -5.89 -7.49 9.26
C GLU A 86 -7.42 -7.47 9.46
N VAL A 87 -7.99 -6.35 9.89
CA VAL A 87 -9.44 -6.17 9.99
C VAL A 87 -10.10 -6.27 8.61
N VAL A 88 -9.55 -5.58 7.60
CA VAL A 88 -10.09 -5.59 6.23
C VAL A 88 -9.98 -6.97 5.59
N MET A 89 -8.83 -7.63 5.70
CA MET A 89 -8.60 -8.96 5.14
C MET A 89 -9.49 -10.03 5.79
N ARG A 90 -9.79 -9.89 7.09
CA ARG A 90 -10.78 -10.74 7.76
C ARG A 90 -12.18 -10.58 7.16
N LEU A 91 -12.66 -9.34 6.99
CA LEU A 91 -13.96 -9.06 6.38
C LEU A 91 -14.06 -9.63 4.95
N LEU A 92 -12.97 -9.55 4.18
CA LEU A 92 -12.91 -10.18 2.86
C LEU A 92 -12.96 -11.71 2.93
N GLY A 93 -12.27 -12.31 3.90
CA GLY A 93 -12.28 -13.77 4.13
C GLY A 93 -13.65 -14.31 4.57
N GLU A 94 -14.50 -13.47 5.16
CA GLU A 94 -15.90 -13.81 5.46
C GLU A 94 -16.77 -13.89 4.20
N LEU A 95 -16.39 -13.22 3.11
CA LEU A 95 -17.13 -13.25 1.85
C LEU A 95 -16.80 -14.46 0.98
N SER A 96 -15.57 -14.99 1.04
CA SER A 96 -15.13 -16.09 0.18
C SER A 96 -13.87 -16.77 0.70
N PRO A 97 -13.70 -18.08 0.49
CA PRO A 97 -12.42 -18.76 0.72
C PRO A 97 -11.33 -18.37 -0.29
N LEU A 98 -11.69 -17.71 -1.40
CA LEU A 98 -10.75 -17.29 -2.43
C LEU A 98 -10.53 -15.77 -2.37
N VAL A 99 -9.62 -15.37 -1.47
CA VAL A 99 -9.13 -14.00 -1.33
C VAL A 99 -7.64 -13.97 -1.70
N GLU A 100 -7.27 -13.15 -2.69
CA GLU A 100 -5.88 -12.96 -3.14
C GLU A 100 -5.39 -11.56 -2.74
N PRO A 101 -4.69 -11.41 -1.60
CA PRO A 101 -4.07 -10.13 -1.22
C PRO A 101 -2.98 -9.71 -2.21
N LEU A 102 -2.97 -8.43 -2.60
CA LEU A 102 -1.90 -7.83 -3.42
C LEU A 102 -0.97 -6.94 -2.60
N SER A 103 -1.53 -6.25 -1.61
CA SER A 103 -0.85 -5.35 -0.68
C SER A 103 -1.61 -5.32 0.65
N LEU A 104 -1.22 -4.42 1.57
CA LEU A 104 -1.94 -4.24 2.84
C LEU A 104 -3.37 -3.71 2.65
N ASP A 105 -3.61 -2.98 1.57
CA ASP A 105 -4.85 -2.26 1.28
C ASP A 105 -5.66 -2.82 0.11
N GLU A 106 -5.17 -3.87 -0.55
CA GLU A 106 -5.74 -4.31 -1.82
C GLU A 106 -5.83 -5.84 -1.91
N ALA A 107 -6.97 -6.33 -2.39
CA ALA A 107 -7.23 -7.76 -2.58
C ALA A 107 -8.23 -8.02 -3.70
N PHE A 108 -8.05 -9.14 -4.40
CA PHE A 108 -9.12 -9.75 -5.21
C PHE A 108 -9.92 -10.76 -4.40
N VAL A 109 -11.22 -10.85 -4.66
CA VAL A 109 -12.11 -11.86 -4.07
C VAL A 109 -12.96 -12.49 -5.18
N ASP A 110 -13.09 -13.81 -5.14
CA ASP A 110 -14.04 -14.54 -5.97
C ASP A 110 -15.35 -14.74 -5.21
N LEU A 111 -16.35 -13.89 -5.49
CA LEU A 111 -17.64 -13.91 -4.79
C LEU A 111 -18.46 -15.17 -5.10
N GLU A 112 -18.29 -15.73 -6.30
CA GLU A 112 -19.00 -16.94 -6.71
C GLU A 112 -18.51 -18.16 -5.92
N ALA A 113 -17.21 -18.24 -5.66
CA ALA A 113 -16.65 -19.25 -4.75
C ALA A 113 -17.11 -19.09 -3.30
N GLY A 114 -17.55 -17.88 -2.92
CA GLY A 114 -18.19 -17.58 -1.65
C GLY A 114 -19.69 -17.90 -1.58
N GLY A 115 -20.27 -18.39 -2.68
CA GLY A 115 -21.71 -18.71 -2.77
C GLY A 115 -22.61 -17.51 -3.05
N VAL A 116 -22.06 -16.36 -3.44
CA VAL A 116 -22.86 -15.22 -3.91
C VAL A 116 -23.49 -15.57 -5.25
N GLU A 117 -24.78 -15.28 -5.39
CA GLU A 117 -25.51 -15.46 -6.65
C GLU A 117 -24.78 -14.69 -7.79
N PRO A 118 -24.53 -15.31 -8.95
CA PRO A 118 -23.83 -14.68 -10.07
C PRO A 118 -24.74 -13.70 -10.84
N SER A 119 -25.24 -12.68 -10.16
CA SER A 119 -26.02 -11.56 -10.72
C SER A 119 -25.44 -10.21 -10.32
N SER A 120 -25.50 -9.23 -11.21
CA SER A 120 -24.96 -7.87 -10.96
C SER A 120 -25.63 -7.20 -9.75
N ALA A 121 -26.90 -7.52 -9.48
CA ALA A 121 -27.62 -7.01 -8.31
C ALA A 121 -27.09 -7.61 -7.00
N ALA A 122 -26.89 -8.93 -6.94
CA ALA A 122 -26.39 -9.60 -5.74
C ALA A 122 -24.96 -9.18 -5.40
N VAL A 123 -24.05 -9.16 -6.39
CA VAL A 123 -22.66 -8.77 -6.14
C VAL A 123 -22.52 -7.31 -5.75
N ARG A 124 -23.38 -6.42 -6.29
CA ARG A 124 -23.44 -5.01 -5.89
C ARG A 124 -23.85 -4.87 -4.43
N ALA A 125 -24.90 -5.59 -4.01
CA ALA A 125 -25.36 -5.56 -2.63
C ALA A 125 -24.26 -6.01 -1.65
N VAL A 126 -23.51 -7.06 -2.01
CA VAL A 126 -22.34 -7.53 -1.23
C VAL A 126 -21.25 -6.46 -1.16
N GLY A 127 -20.87 -5.85 -2.29
CA GLY A 127 -19.85 -4.80 -2.31
C GLY A 127 -20.25 -3.55 -1.51
N GLU A 128 -21.52 -3.15 -1.55
CA GLU A 128 -22.03 -2.04 -0.74
C GLU A 128 -22.05 -2.36 0.76
N GLN A 129 -22.40 -3.60 1.13
CA GLN A 129 -22.34 -4.06 2.51
C GLN A 129 -20.91 -4.08 3.04
N LEU A 130 -19.98 -4.66 2.28
CA LEU A 130 -18.55 -4.69 2.62
C LEU A 130 -17.99 -3.28 2.89
N ARG A 131 -18.33 -2.30 2.03
CA ARG A 131 -17.89 -0.91 2.23
C ARG A 131 -18.39 -0.31 3.54
N ARG A 132 -19.66 -0.58 3.91
CA ARG A 132 -20.23 -0.15 5.20
C ARG A 132 -19.51 -0.80 6.37
N GLU A 133 -19.27 -2.10 6.31
CA GLU A 133 -18.60 -2.87 7.36
C GLU A 133 -17.15 -2.40 7.57
N ILE A 134 -16.40 -2.19 6.48
CA ILE A 134 -15.05 -1.61 6.54
C ILE A 134 -15.08 -0.25 7.22
N ARG A 135 -16.02 0.62 6.83
CA ARG A 135 -16.15 1.95 7.42
C ARG A 135 -16.47 1.90 8.91
N GLN A 136 -17.36 1.00 9.33
CA GLN A 136 -17.72 0.81 10.73
C GLN A 136 -16.57 0.24 11.55
N ALA A 137 -15.84 -0.75 11.01
CA ALA A 137 -14.79 -1.45 11.73
C ALA A 137 -13.47 -0.67 11.80
N THR A 138 -13.18 0.19 10.82
CA THR A 138 -11.87 0.86 10.69
C THR A 138 -11.94 2.39 10.72
N GLY A 139 -13.11 2.97 10.45
CA GLY A 139 -13.27 4.41 10.24
C GLY A 139 -12.75 4.90 8.88
N LEU A 140 -12.21 4.01 8.04
CA LEU A 140 -11.65 4.31 6.73
C LEU A 140 -12.62 3.89 5.61
N SER A 141 -12.42 4.43 4.40
CA SER A 141 -13.17 4.02 3.21
C SER A 141 -12.31 3.15 2.29
N GLY A 142 -12.98 2.34 1.49
CA GLY A 142 -12.37 1.58 0.40
C GLY A 142 -13.28 1.59 -0.81
N SER A 143 -12.66 1.60 -1.99
CA SER A 143 -13.36 1.58 -3.26
C SER A 143 -13.42 0.15 -3.81
N VAL A 144 -14.58 -0.22 -4.35
CA VAL A 144 -14.88 -1.59 -4.80
C VAL A 144 -15.12 -1.62 -6.30
N GLY A 145 -14.47 -2.55 -6.98
CA GLY A 145 -14.69 -2.84 -8.39
C GLY A 145 -15.21 -4.26 -8.58
N LEU A 146 -16.23 -4.43 -9.41
CA LEU A 146 -16.88 -5.71 -9.69
C LEU A 146 -16.85 -5.96 -11.20
N ALA A 147 -16.32 -7.10 -11.63
CA ALA A 147 -16.25 -7.44 -13.04
C ALA A 147 -16.08 -8.96 -13.28
N GLY A 148 -16.12 -9.38 -14.54
CA GLY A 148 -15.94 -10.79 -14.93
C GLY A 148 -14.48 -11.29 -14.94
N SER A 149 -13.51 -10.42 -14.61
CA SER A 149 -12.08 -10.75 -14.54
C SER A 149 -11.32 -9.84 -13.57
N LYS A 150 -10.14 -10.28 -13.12
CA LYS A 150 -9.27 -9.51 -12.20
C LYS A 150 -8.85 -8.16 -12.78
N MET A 151 -8.39 -8.14 -14.03
CA MET A 151 -8.01 -6.87 -14.69
C MET A 151 -9.14 -5.85 -14.62
N LEU A 152 -10.35 -6.24 -15.03
CA LEU A 152 -11.49 -5.32 -15.12
C LEU A 152 -11.98 -4.91 -13.73
N ALA A 153 -12.00 -5.82 -12.75
CA ALA A 153 -12.38 -5.50 -11.39
C ALA A 153 -11.43 -4.43 -10.80
N LYS A 154 -10.12 -4.53 -11.07
CA LYS A 154 -9.15 -3.51 -10.66
C LYS A 154 -9.36 -2.15 -11.36
N ILE A 155 -9.69 -2.17 -12.65
CA ILE A 155 -10.01 -0.94 -13.39
C ILE A 155 -11.29 -0.30 -12.82
N ALA A 156 -12.32 -1.10 -12.55
CA ALA A 156 -13.57 -0.64 -11.97
C ALA A 156 -13.35 0.03 -10.60
N SER A 157 -12.57 -0.56 -9.70
CA SER A 157 -12.33 0.05 -8.39
C SER A 157 -11.56 1.36 -8.50
N GLU A 158 -10.62 1.49 -9.45
CA GLU A 158 -9.87 2.73 -9.64
C GLU A 158 -10.79 3.85 -10.14
N GLN A 159 -11.74 3.55 -11.04
CA GLN A 159 -12.75 4.51 -11.48
C GLN A 159 -13.76 4.88 -10.39
N ALA A 160 -13.97 3.98 -9.43
CA ALA A 160 -14.87 4.19 -8.31
C ALA A 160 -14.28 5.10 -7.21
N LYS A 161 -12.97 5.39 -7.24
CA LYS A 161 -12.31 6.19 -6.20
C LYS A 161 -12.75 7.67 -6.23
N PRO A 162 -12.87 8.32 -5.06
CA PRO A 162 -12.85 7.76 -3.70
C PRO A 162 -14.21 7.22 -3.23
N ASP A 163 -14.18 6.30 -2.28
CA ASP A 163 -15.36 5.81 -1.53
C ASP A 163 -16.54 5.45 -2.45
N GLY A 164 -16.27 4.67 -3.49
CA GLY A 164 -17.28 4.29 -4.49
C GLY A 164 -17.31 2.80 -4.78
N LEU A 165 -18.30 2.42 -5.59
CA LEU A 165 -18.42 1.09 -6.15
C LEU A 165 -18.77 1.18 -7.64
N ALA A 166 -18.04 0.45 -8.47
CA ALA A 166 -18.33 0.33 -9.90
C ALA A 166 -18.48 -1.14 -10.32
N VAL A 167 -19.40 -1.38 -11.26
CA VAL A 167 -19.63 -2.69 -11.88
C VAL A 167 -19.36 -2.55 -13.37
N ILE A 168 -18.52 -3.42 -13.93
CA ILE A 168 -18.34 -3.56 -15.37
C ILE A 168 -19.14 -4.79 -15.80
N GLU A 169 -20.21 -4.55 -16.55
CA GLU A 169 -21.12 -5.60 -17.00
C GLU A 169 -20.46 -6.47 -18.08
N PRO A 170 -20.63 -7.80 -18.04
CA PRO A 170 -20.19 -8.69 -19.11
C PRO A 170 -20.73 -8.27 -20.48
N GLY A 171 -19.86 -8.22 -21.48
CA GLY A 171 -20.18 -7.76 -22.84
C GLY A 171 -19.92 -6.27 -23.10
N SER A 172 -19.67 -5.45 -22.07
CA SER A 172 -19.33 -4.02 -22.21
C SER A 172 -17.82 -3.73 -22.20
N GLU A 173 -16.98 -4.76 -22.06
CA GLU A 173 -15.57 -4.62 -21.67
C GLU A 173 -14.75 -3.89 -22.73
N LEU A 174 -14.90 -4.25 -24.01
CA LEU A 174 -14.12 -3.66 -25.09
C LEU A 174 -14.48 -2.20 -25.36
N GLU A 175 -15.77 -1.88 -25.32
CA GLU A 175 -16.26 -0.51 -25.49
C GLU A 175 -15.74 0.39 -24.36
N LEU A 176 -15.79 -0.11 -23.12
CA LEU A 176 -15.28 0.58 -21.95
C LEU A 176 -13.75 0.79 -22.04
N LEU A 177 -13.00 -0.24 -22.41
CA LEU A 177 -11.54 -0.19 -22.45
C LEU A 177 -11.00 0.68 -23.58
N ALA A 178 -11.59 0.62 -24.78
CA ALA A 178 -11.05 1.22 -26.00
C ALA A 178 -10.55 2.68 -25.85
N PRO A 179 -11.30 3.63 -25.26
CA PRO A 179 -10.87 5.03 -25.14
C PRO A 179 -9.85 5.27 -24.02
N MET A 180 -9.58 4.28 -23.15
CA MET A 180 -8.67 4.48 -22.03
C MET A 180 -7.22 4.60 -22.49
N SER A 181 -6.42 5.34 -21.73
CA SER A 181 -4.97 5.30 -21.88
C SER A 181 -4.47 3.87 -21.71
N VAL A 182 -3.48 3.46 -22.50
CA VAL A 182 -2.83 2.14 -22.36
C VAL A 182 -2.26 1.89 -20.96
N ARG A 183 -1.96 2.96 -20.21
CA ARG A 183 -1.53 2.89 -18.80
C ARG A 183 -2.61 2.41 -17.83
N ALA A 184 -3.87 2.37 -18.24
CA ALA A 184 -4.96 1.79 -17.44
C ALA A 184 -4.82 0.27 -17.31
N ILE A 185 -4.11 -0.40 -18.23
CA ILE A 185 -3.89 -1.85 -18.16
C ILE A 185 -2.85 -2.16 -17.05
N PRO A 186 -3.22 -2.97 -16.04
CA PRO A 186 -2.29 -3.46 -15.03
C PRO A 186 -1.08 -4.16 -15.66
N GLY A 187 0.13 -3.70 -15.31
CA GLY A 187 1.38 -4.20 -15.88
C GLY A 187 2.00 -3.29 -16.95
N VAL A 188 1.29 -2.26 -17.42
CA VAL A 188 1.85 -1.24 -18.31
C VAL A 188 2.45 -0.09 -17.50
N GLY A 189 3.74 -0.22 -17.18
CA GLY A 189 4.51 0.85 -16.53
C GLY A 189 4.95 1.97 -17.49
N PRO A 190 5.59 3.05 -16.98
CA PRO A 190 6.04 4.18 -17.81
C PRO A 190 6.94 3.79 -18.98
N ALA A 191 7.83 2.81 -18.80
CA ALA A 191 8.73 2.34 -19.86
C ALA A 191 7.99 1.62 -21.01
N THR A 192 7.03 0.75 -20.67
CA THR A 192 6.19 0.07 -21.65
C THR A 192 5.30 1.07 -22.38
N ALA A 193 4.64 1.98 -21.63
CA ALA A 193 3.79 3.02 -22.21
C ALA A 193 4.57 3.93 -23.18
N GLU A 194 5.80 4.29 -22.83
CA GLU A 194 6.67 5.08 -23.69
C GLU A 194 7.07 4.33 -24.97
N THR A 195 7.32 3.02 -24.87
CA THR A 195 7.63 2.18 -26.04
C THR A 195 6.43 2.12 -26.99
N LEU A 196 5.22 1.92 -26.46
CA LEU A 196 3.97 1.92 -27.22
C LEU A 196 3.67 3.28 -27.85
N ARG A 197 3.87 4.37 -27.09
CA ARG A 197 3.69 5.74 -27.56
C ARG A 197 4.56 6.07 -28.76
N ARG A 198 5.82 5.60 -28.78
CA ARG A 198 6.72 5.76 -29.96
C ARG A 198 6.24 5.00 -31.19
N ALA A 199 5.45 3.94 -31.01
CA ALA A 199 4.77 3.22 -32.08
C ALA A 199 3.40 3.83 -32.44
N GLY A 200 3.02 4.97 -31.85
CA GLY A 200 1.72 5.62 -32.08
C GLY A 200 0.57 5.01 -31.28
N LEU A 201 0.84 4.10 -30.34
CA LEU A 201 -0.16 3.42 -29.53
C LEU A 201 -0.26 4.10 -28.16
N THR A 202 -1.36 4.81 -27.93
CA THR A 202 -1.62 5.59 -26.72
C THR A 202 -2.86 5.12 -25.96
N THR A 203 -3.83 4.54 -26.67
CA THR A 203 -5.06 3.98 -26.10
C THR A 203 -5.06 2.46 -26.09
N VAL A 204 -5.95 1.88 -25.28
CA VAL A 204 -6.16 0.43 -25.25
C VAL A 204 -6.74 -0.06 -26.58
N GLY A 205 -7.65 0.70 -27.20
CA GLY A 205 -8.23 0.36 -28.50
C GLY A 205 -7.16 0.26 -29.60
N GLU A 206 -6.30 1.27 -29.73
CA GLU A 206 -5.15 1.25 -30.64
C GLU A 206 -4.23 0.04 -30.39
N THR A 207 -3.98 -0.27 -29.11
CA THR A 207 -3.14 -1.40 -28.70
C THR A 207 -3.77 -2.74 -29.10
N ALA A 208 -5.10 -2.88 -28.97
CA ALA A 208 -5.82 -4.08 -29.39
C ALA A 208 -5.83 -4.24 -30.91
N GLU A 209 -6.04 -3.14 -31.66
CA GLU A 209 -6.06 -3.12 -33.13
C GLU A 209 -4.69 -3.43 -33.75
N ALA A 210 -3.59 -3.03 -33.10
CA ALA A 210 -2.23 -3.35 -33.56
C ALA A 210 -1.97 -4.86 -33.68
N GLY A 211 -2.68 -5.67 -32.88
CA GLY A 211 -2.61 -7.12 -32.93
C GLY A 211 -1.42 -7.74 -32.17
N GLU A 212 -1.52 -9.03 -31.88
CA GLU A 212 -0.54 -9.74 -31.06
C GLU A 212 0.87 -9.71 -31.64
N ALA A 213 0.99 -9.90 -32.97
CA ALA A 213 2.28 -9.96 -33.64
C ALA A 213 3.10 -8.67 -33.47
N GLU A 214 2.43 -7.52 -33.55
CA GLU A 214 3.08 -6.22 -33.39
C GLU A 214 3.50 -5.99 -31.94
N LEU A 215 2.63 -6.31 -30.96
CA LEU A 215 2.99 -6.18 -29.54
C LEU A 215 4.12 -7.12 -29.14
N VAL A 216 4.17 -8.34 -29.69
CA VAL A 216 5.29 -9.27 -29.51
C VAL A 216 6.58 -8.72 -30.12
N ARG A 217 6.51 -8.08 -31.29
CA ARG A 217 7.66 -7.42 -31.92
C ARG A 217 8.20 -6.26 -31.08
N LEU A 218 7.31 -5.47 -30.49
CA LEU A 218 7.68 -4.30 -29.68
C LEU A 218 8.19 -4.65 -28.28
N LEU A 219 7.59 -5.65 -27.63
CA LEU A 219 7.74 -5.90 -26.20
C LEU A 219 8.34 -7.29 -25.87
N GLY A 220 8.56 -8.11 -26.88
CA GLY A 220 8.95 -9.51 -26.73
C GLY A 220 7.77 -10.44 -26.47
N LYS A 221 8.00 -11.74 -26.65
CA LYS A 221 6.96 -12.78 -26.67
C LYS A 221 6.05 -12.77 -25.44
N ALA A 222 6.62 -12.82 -24.24
CA ALA A 222 5.85 -12.95 -23.02
C ALA A 222 5.03 -11.68 -22.71
N HIS A 223 5.65 -10.50 -22.79
CA HIS A 223 4.98 -9.25 -22.43
C HIS A 223 4.00 -8.81 -23.53
N GLY A 224 4.36 -8.96 -24.81
CA GLY A 224 3.51 -8.61 -25.95
C GLY A 224 2.24 -9.47 -26.03
N ALA A 225 2.36 -10.79 -25.88
CA ALA A 225 1.18 -11.68 -25.87
C ALA A 225 0.28 -11.41 -24.66
N GLY A 226 0.88 -11.17 -23.49
CA GLY A 226 0.13 -10.80 -22.28
C GLY A 226 -0.63 -9.48 -22.43
N LEU A 227 0.04 -8.45 -22.96
CA LEU A 227 -0.59 -7.15 -23.20
C LEU A 227 -1.72 -7.25 -24.23
N TYR A 228 -1.54 -8.02 -25.31
CA TYR A 228 -2.59 -8.24 -26.30
C TYR A 228 -3.84 -8.88 -25.69
N ALA A 229 -3.65 -9.92 -24.88
CA ALA A 229 -4.75 -10.57 -24.18
C ALA A 229 -5.51 -9.55 -23.30
N LEU A 230 -4.80 -8.76 -22.50
CA LEU A 230 -5.41 -7.75 -21.63
C LEU A 230 -6.11 -6.63 -22.44
N ALA A 231 -5.49 -6.12 -23.51
CA ALA A 231 -6.07 -5.09 -24.36
C ALA A 231 -7.35 -5.54 -25.07
N THR A 232 -7.50 -6.85 -25.29
CA THR A 232 -8.72 -7.48 -25.83
C THR A 232 -9.66 -8.02 -24.73
N ALA A 233 -9.54 -7.51 -23.51
CA ALA A 233 -10.31 -7.90 -22.32
C ALA A 233 -10.18 -9.38 -21.91
N ARG A 234 -9.19 -10.12 -22.40
CA ARG A 234 -8.96 -11.54 -22.09
C ARG A 234 -8.04 -11.68 -20.88
N ASP A 235 -8.66 -11.79 -19.70
CA ASP A 235 -7.97 -12.17 -18.46
C ASP A 235 -8.66 -13.38 -17.82
N ASN A 236 -8.03 -14.55 -17.97
CA ASN A 236 -8.53 -15.82 -17.41
C ASN A 236 -7.80 -16.22 -16.11
N ARG A 237 -7.00 -15.34 -15.51
CA ARG A 237 -6.28 -15.65 -14.27
C ARG A 237 -7.31 -15.84 -13.14
N PRO A 238 -7.34 -17.00 -12.45
CA PRO A 238 -8.23 -17.20 -11.30
C PRO A 238 -7.73 -16.40 -10.10
N VAL A 239 -8.62 -16.08 -9.16
CA VAL A 239 -8.23 -15.61 -7.83
C VAL A 239 -7.57 -16.77 -7.09
N VAL A 240 -6.39 -16.54 -6.52
CA VAL A 240 -5.60 -17.58 -5.85
C VAL A 240 -5.35 -17.16 -4.41
N ALA A 241 -5.85 -17.95 -3.45
CA ALA A 241 -5.78 -17.64 -2.03
C ALA A 241 -4.35 -17.63 -1.46
N GLU A 242 -3.52 -18.57 -1.91
CA GLU A 242 -2.16 -18.74 -1.41
C GLU A 242 -1.12 -18.53 -2.52
N ARG A 243 -0.11 -17.72 -2.22
CA ARG A 243 1.11 -17.64 -3.02
C ARG A 243 2.30 -17.86 -2.11
N ASP A 244 3.04 -18.93 -2.37
CA ASP A 244 4.35 -19.10 -1.75
C ASP A 244 5.27 -17.94 -2.16
N ALA A 245 5.93 -17.35 -1.16
CA ALA A 245 6.98 -16.38 -1.41
C ALA A 245 8.08 -17.04 -2.25
N LYS A 246 8.52 -16.38 -3.32
CA LYS A 246 9.63 -16.88 -4.17
C LYS A 246 11.00 -16.46 -3.67
N SER A 247 11.03 -15.44 -2.81
CA SER A 247 12.24 -14.83 -2.29
C SER A 247 11.96 -14.05 -1.01
N VAL A 248 12.96 -13.98 -0.14
CA VAL A 248 13.01 -13.06 1.00
C VAL A 248 14.18 -12.12 0.78
N SER A 249 13.97 -10.80 0.86
CA SER A 249 15.06 -9.83 0.72
C SER A 249 14.88 -8.61 1.62
N VAL A 250 16.01 -7.97 1.91
CA VAL A 250 16.09 -6.71 2.64
C VAL A 250 17.06 -5.79 1.90
N GLU A 251 16.67 -4.55 1.68
CA GLU A 251 17.51 -3.55 1.05
C GLU A 251 17.30 -2.19 1.72
N ASP A 252 18.39 -1.42 1.83
CA ASP A 252 18.38 -0.08 2.39
C ASP A 252 19.01 0.89 1.39
N THR A 253 18.36 2.05 1.17
CA THR A 253 18.97 3.20 0.49
C THR A 253 19.57 4.12 1.54
N PHE A 254 20.87 4.39 1.44
CA PHE A 254 21.59 5.21 2.42
C PHE A 254 21.33 6.70 2.21
N GLU A 255 21.37 7.49 3.29
CA GLU A 255 21.19 8.96 3.23
C GLU A 255 22.30 9.62 2.41
N GLU A 256 23.53 9.11 2.52
CA GLU A 256 24.72 9.46 1.77
C GLU A 256 25.30 8.20 1.12
N ASP A 257 25.97 8.35 -0.03
CA ASP A 257 26.57 7.20 -0.71
C ASP A 257 27.76 6.68 0.10
N LEU A 258 27.83 5.35 0.27
CA LEU A 258 28.91 4.70 1.00
C LEU A 258 30.12 4.55 0.08
N THR A 259 31.20 5.25 0.38
CA THR A 259 32.47 5.17 -0.37
C THR A 259 33.53 4.35 0.36
N ASP A 260 33.38 4.16 1.67
CA ASP A 260 34.26 3.30 2.47
C ASP A 260 33.84 1.83 2.35
N ARG A 261 34.75 1.00 1.83
CA ARG A 261 34.56 -0.43 1.64
C ARG A 261 34.21 -1.15 2.96
N THR A 262 34.88 -0.79 4.05
CA THR A 262 34.65 -1.39 5.37
C THR A 262 33.21 -1.15 5.82
N ARG A 263 32.71 0.06 5.61
CA ARG A 263 31.33 0.42 5.92
C ARG A 263 30.32 -0.33 5.04
N VAL A 264 30.61 -0.53 3.76
CA VAL A 264 29.76 -1.33 2.86
C VAL A 264 29.66 -2.78 3.36
N GLU A 265 30.77 -3.38 3.78
CA GLU A 265 30.82 -4.75 4.32
C GLU A 265 30.03 -4.89 5.63
N LEU A 266 30.17 -3.91 6.54
CA LEU A 266 29.38 -3.86 7.77
C LEU A 266 27.87 -3.77 7.50
N GLU A 267 27.46 -2.91 6.56
CA GLU A 267 26.06 -2.79 6.17
C GLU A 267 25.54 -4.05 5.48
N LEU A 268 26.37 -4.72 4.66
CA LEU A 268 26.02 -6.00 4.05
C LEU A 268 25.75 -7.07 5.11
N ALA A 269 26.64 -7.19 6.10
CA ALA A 269 26.50 -8.17 7.18
C ALA A 269 25.25 -7.91 8.03
N ARG A 270 24.90 -6.64 8.26
CA ARG A 270 23.66 -6.23 8.93
C ARG A 270 22.42 -6.56 8.10
N LEU A 271 22.46 -6.35 6.78
CA LEU A 271 21.36 -6.69 5.88
C LEU A 271 21.17 -8.20 5.77
N ALA A 272 22.25 -8.98 5.74
CA ALA A 272 22.20 -10.44 5.76
C ALA A 272 21.54 -10.97 7.04
N ASP A 273 21.87 -10.41 8.21
CA ASP A 273 21.22 -10.75 9.49
C ASP A 273 19.72 -10.49 9.46
N ARG A 274 19.31 -9.28 9.04
CA ARG A 274 17.88 -8.96 8.88
C ARG A 274 17.18 -9.87 7.87
N CYS A 275 17.86 -10.24 6.79
CA CYS A 275 17.32 -11.15 5.78
C CYS A 275 17.10 -12.56 6.36
N VAL A 276 18.07 -13.10 7.10
CA VAL A 276 17.98 -14.41 7.74
C VAL A 276 16.94 -14.42 8.87
N GLN A 277 16.86 -13.37 9.68
CA GLN A 277 15.79 -13.23 10.68
C GLN A 277 14.40 -13.27 10.04
N ARG A 278 14.20 -12.60 8.89
CA ARG A 278 12.95 -12.68 8.14
C ARG A 278 12.70 -14.07 7.55
N LEU A 279 13.75 -14.70 7.04
CA LEU A 279 13.69 -16.04 6.46
C LEU A 279 13.25 -17.08 7.52
N ARG A 280 13.87 -17.04 8.71
CA ARG A 280 13.52 -17.86 9.88
C ARG A 280 12.11 -17.58 10.40
N ALA A 281 11.73 -16.30 10.53
CA ALA A 281 10.38 -15.92 10.96
C ALA A 281 9.29 -16.42 10.00
N ALA A 282 9.62 -16.60 8.71
CA ALA A 282 8.74 -17.19 7.71
C ALA A 282 8.77 -18.74 7.70
N GLY A 283 9.59 -19.38 8.53
CA GLY A 283 9.77 -20.84 8.55
C GLY A 283 10.38 -21.40 7.26
N ARG A 284 11.11 -20.57 6.49
CA ARG A 284 11.70 -20.95 5.21
C ARG A 284 13.22 -21.04 5.32
N SER A 285 13.82 -21.79 4.42
CA SER A 285 15.24 -21.75 4.07
C SER A 285 15.35 -21.41 2.59
N GLY A 286 16.55 -21.13 2.06
CA GLY A 286 16.68 -20.95 0.62
C GLY A 286 18.09 -21.17 0.09
N ARG A 287 18.17 -21.42 -1.21
CA ARG A 287 19.37 -21.97 -1.83
C ARG A 287 20.26 -20.93 -2.51
N THR A 288 19.69 -19.83 -2.98
CA THR A 288 20.44 -18.83 -3.75
C THR A 288 20.50 -17.51 -3.02
N VAL A 289 21.71 -17.12 -2.61
CA VAL A 289 21.99 -15.81 -2.03
C VAL A 289 22.18 -14.80 -3.15
N VAL A 290 21.57 -13.63 -3.01
CA VAL A 290 21.59 -12.54 -3.98
C VAL A 290 22.00 -11.27 -3.27
N ILE A 291 22.93 -10.52 -3.86
CA ILE A 291 23.19 -9.13 -3.48
C ILE A 291 22.73 -8.19 -4.58
N LYS A 292 22.24 -7.02 -4.17
CA LYS A 292 21.91 -5.91 -5.05
C LYS A 292 22.70 -4.69 -4.62
N VAL A 293 23.41 -4.10 -5.57
CA VAL A 293 24.19 -2.87 -5.36
C VAL A 293 23.67 -1.83 -6.34
N ARG A 294 23.24 -0.68 -5.85
CA ARG A 294 22.94 0.48 -6.69
C ARG A 294 23.99 1.55 -6.46
N SER A 295 24.54 2.08 -7.54
CA SER A 295 25.54 3.14 -7.51
C SER A 295 24.88 4.54 -7.45
N TYR A 296 25.70 5.58 -7.27
CA TYR A 296 25.26 6.99 -7.22
C TYR A 296 24.47 7.43 -8.47
N ASP A 297 24.79 6.88 -9.64
CA ASP A 297 24.17 7.15 -10.94
C ASP A 297 22.90 6.33 -11.21
N PHE A 298 22.39 5.62 -10.19
CA PHE A 298 21.24 4.71 -10.23
C PHE A 298 21.45 3.42 -11.04
N SER A 299 22.64 3.17 -11.59
CA SER A 299 22.97 1.85 -12.15
C SER A 299 22.84 0.78 -11.06
N THR A 300 22.19 -0.33 -11.40
CA THR A 300 21.92 -1.42 -10.45
C THR A 300 22.60 -2.70 -10.92
N LEU A 301 23.49 -3.22 -10.10
CA LEU A 301 24.13 -4.51 -10.26
C LEU A 301 23.45 -5.53 -9.36
N THR A 302 23.18 -6.72 -9.88
CA THR A 302 22.75 -7.87 -9.09
C THR A 302 23.72 -9.03 -9.30
N ARG A 303 24.13 -9.67 -8.23
CA ARG A 303 25.02 -10.84 -8.21
C ARG A 303 24.37 -11.92 -7.35
N SER A 304 24.57 -13.19 -7.71
CA SER A 304 23.97 -14.30 -6.98
C SER A 304 24.88 -15.51 -6.95
N GLU A 305 24.82 -16.26 -5.85
CA GLU A 305 25.49 -17.55 -5.64
C GLU A 305 24.45 -18.59 -5.24
N THR A 306 24.39 -19.71 -5.96
CA THR A 306 23.52 -20.84 -5.60
C THR A 306 24.32 -21.87 -4.83
N LEU A 307 23.91 -22.11 -3.58
CA LEU A 307 24.53 -23.03 -2.64
C LEU A 307 24.17 -24.50 -2.95
N ARG A 308 24.88 -25.43 -2.31
CA ARG A 308 24.65 -26.87 -2.45
C ARG A 308 23.29 -27.32 -1.90
N GLY A 309 22.91 -26.77 -0.75
CA GLY A 309 21.62 -26.99 -0.11
C GLY A 309 20.95 -25.66 0.27
N PRO A 310 19.63 -25.67 0.56
CA PRO A 310 18.98 -24.51 1.15
C PRO A 310 19.51 -24.28 2.56
N THR A 311 19.61 -23.02 2.97
CA THR A 311 20.10 -22.63 4.30
C THR A 311 19.30 -21.45 4.84
N ASP A 312 19.20 -21.38 6.15
CA ASP A 312 18.83 -20.20 6.93
C ASP A 312 19.93 -19.86 7.96
N ASP A 313 21.15 -20.37 7.75
CA ASP A 313 22.30 -20.07 8.59
C ASP A 313 22.86 -18.68 8.28
N LEU A 314 23.09 -17.90 9.34
CA LEU A 314 23.56 -16.54 9.21
C LEU A 314 25.01 -16.47 8.73
N GLY A 315 25.88 -17.38 9.20
CA GLY A 315 27.28 -17.43 8.80
C GLY A 315 27.39 -17.70 7.30
N VAL A 316 26.69 -18.72 6.81
CA VAL A 316 26.68 -19.12 5.39
C VAL A 316 26.17 -17.99 4.49
N VAL A 317 25.04 -17.37 4.84
CA VAL A 317 24.47 -16.27 4.03
C VAL A 317 25.39 -15.05 4.02
N ARG A 318 25.99 -14.69 5.17
CA ARG A 318 26.94 -13.57 5.26
C ARG A 318 28.19 -13.82 4.43
N GLU A 319 28.76 -15.00 4.51
CA GLU A 319 29.97 -15.36 3.78
C GLU A 319 29.74 -15.34 2.26
N ALA A 320 28.63 -15.94 1.81
CA ALA A 320 28.23 -15.90 0.39
C ALA A 320 27.98 -14.47 -0.10
N ALA A 321 27.28 -13.65 0.69
CA ALA A 321 27.07 -12.24 0.35
C ALA A 321 28.40 -11.48 0.26
N GLY A 322 29.33 -11.72 1.18
CA GLY A 322 30.68 -11.14 1.17
C GLY A 322 31.45 -11.47 -0.10
N ARG A 323 31.53 -12.76 -0.47
CA ARG A 323 32.15 -13.20 -1.73
C ARG A 323 31.55 -12.52 -2.95
N LEU A 324 30.22 -12.39 -2.98
CA LEU A 324 29.54 -11.70 -4.08
C LEU A 324 29.92 -10.21 -4.13
N LEU A 325 30.13 -9.57 -2.98
CA LEU A 325 30.50 -8.16 -2.87
C LEU A 325 31.97 -7.92 -3.30
N ASP A 326 32.87 -8.88 -3.12
CA ASP A 326 34.27 -8.79 -3.57
C ASP A 326 34.39 -8.64 -5.08
N GLY A 327 33.43 -9.18 -5.84
CA GLY A 327 33.32 -9.00 -7.28
C GLY A 327 32.66 -7.69 -7.73
N VAL A 328 32.42 -6.74 -6.83
CA VAL A 328 31.75 -5.46 -7.11
C VAL A 328 32.67 -4.28 -6.81
N ASP A 329 32.87 -3.42 -7.81
CA ASP A 329 33.53 -2.14 -7.62
C ASP A 329 32.60 -1.18 -6.87
N THR A 330 32.97 -0.82 -5.65
CA THR A 330 32.24 0.10 -4.78
C THR A 330 32.86 1.49 -4.69
N THR A 331 33.94 1.75 -5.44
CA THR A 331 34.73 3.00 -5.33
C THR A 331 33.94 4.25 -5.71
N ALA A 332 33.03 4.14 -6.67
CA ALA A 332 32.16 5.23 -7.12
C ALA A 332 31.07 5.61 -6.11
N GLY A 333 30.94 4.87 -5.00
CA GLY A 333 29.94 5.09 -3.97
C GLY A 333 28.69 4.21 -4.15
N VAL A 334 28.32 3.52 -3.07
CA VAL A 334 27.13 2.66 -3.00
C VAL A 334 25.96 3.43 -2.42
N ARG A 335 24.91 3.61 -3.23
CA ARG A 335 23.67 4.29 -2.88
C ARG A 335 22.66 3.41 -2.17
N LEU A 336 22.49 2.17 -2.64
CA LEU A 336 21.62 1.16 -2.04
C LEU A 336 22.34 -0.18 -2.02
N LEU A 337 22.19 -0.89 -0.91
CA LEU A 337 22.65 -2.26 -0.77
C LEU A 337 21.48 -3.15 -0.35
N GLY A 338 21.44 -4.36 -0.90
CA GLY A 338 20.41 -5.35 -0.59
C GLY A 338 20.98 -6.75 -0.55
N VAL A 339 20.42 -7.56 0.35
CA VAL A 339 20.66 -9.01 0.46
C VAL A 339 19.33 -9.72 0.33
N GLY A 340 19.30 -10.81 -0.42
CA GLY A 340 18.12 -11.65 -0.57
C GLY A 340 18.47 -13.11 -0.72
N VAL A 341 17.50 -13.95 -0.43
CA VAL A 341 17.56 -15.40 -0.60
C VAL A 341 16.39 -15.82 -1.49
N THR A 342 16.67 -16.66 -2.48
CA THR A 342 15.69 -17.21 -3.44
C THR A 342 15.82 -18.73 -3.54
N GLY A 343 14.90 -19.37 -4.26
CA GLY A 343 14.80 -20.83 -4.26
C GLY A 343 14.44 -21.32 -2.87
N LEU A 344 13.35 -20.74 -2.32
CA LEU A 344 12.92 -21.02 -0.96
C LEU A 344 12.41 -22.46 -0.86
N ALA A 345 12.68 -23.09 0.26
CA ALA A 345 12.19 -24.40 0.64
C ALA A 345 11.63 -24.36 2.06
N ASP A 346 10.66 -25.22 2.35
CA ASP A 346 10.24 -25.47 3.72
C ASP A 346 11.45 -25.98 4.52
N TYR A 347 11.55 -25.48 5.76
CA TYR A 347 12.63 -25.81 6.69
C TYR A 347 13.02 -27.29 6.59
N THR A 348 14.21 -27.54 6.05
CA THR A 348 14.81 -28.87 6.00
C THR A 348 15.91 -28.87 7.03
N GLN A 349 15.67 -29.62 8.11
CA GLN A 349 16.66 -29.98 9.11
C GLN A 349 18.01 -30.23 8.44
N GLU A 350 19.06 -29.54 8.91
CA GLU A 350 20.41 -29.75 8.38
C GLU A 350 20.73 -31.24 8.44
N ASP A 351 21.14 -31.79 7.30
CA ASP A 351 21.49 -33.20 7.18
C ASP A 351 22.63 -33.50 8.16
N LEU A 352 22.30 -34.18 9.27
CA LEU A 352 23.25 -34.58 10.32
C LEU A 352 24.44 -35.35 9.72
N PHE A 353 24.27 -35.97 8.55
CA PHE A 353 25.32 -36.68 7.83
C PHE A 353 26.33 -35.74 7.14
N ALA A 354 25.92 -34.54 6.73
CA ALA A 354 26.81 -33.54 6.14
C ALA A 354 27.75 -32.92 7.20
N GLN A 355 27.23 -32.68 8.42
CA GLN A 355 28.07 -32.28 9.55
C GLN A 355 29.02 -33.41 9.96
N ALA A 356 28.56 -34.67 10.01
CA ALA A 356 29.43 -35.81 10.33
C ALA A 356 30.58 -35.99 9.32
N ALA A 357 30.34 -35.72 8.03
CA ALA A 357 31.37 -35.78 7.00
C ALA A 357 32.39 -34.63 7.13
N ALA A 358 31.94 -33.41 7.41
CA ALA A 358 32.83 -32.26 7.65
C ALA A 358 33.66 -32.43 8.94
N THR A 359 33.08 -33.00 9.99
CA THR A 359 33.79 -33.35 11.24
C THR A 359 34.79 -34.49 11.03
N ALA A 360 34.48 -35.45 10.14
CA ALA A 360 35.41 -36.53 9.78
C ALA A 360 36.60 -36.02 8.94
N GLU A 361 36.38 -35.06 8.03
CA GLU A 361 37.46 -34.37 7.30
C GLU A 361 38.31 -33.51 8.24
N ALA A 362 37.71 -32.79 9.20
CA ALA A 362 38.43 -31.99 10.19
C ALA A 362 39.21 -32.85 11.21
N ALA A 363 38.72 -34.04 11.54
CA ALA A 363 39.38 -34.98 12.46
C ALA A 363 40.61 -35.68 11.82
N ALA A 364 40.69 -35.74 10.49
CA ALA A 364 41.85 -36.29 9.79
C ALA A 364 43.06 -35.33 9.75
N ASP A 365 42.84 -34.04 9.95
CA ASP A 365 43.87 -32.98 9.90
C ASP A 365 44.43 -32.56 11.29
N ALA A 366 43.92 -33.13 12.39
CA ALA A 366 44.28 -32.74 13.75
C ALA A 366 44.91 -33.87 14.57
N GLU A 367 46.07 -34.37 14.14
CA GLU A 367 46.88 -35.30 14.93
C GLU A 367 47.94 -34.54 15.77
N LYS A 368 47.54 -34.03 16.96
CA LYS A 368 48.40 -33.89 18.16
C LYS A 368 47.59 -33.49 19.42
N PRO A 369 47.97 -33.99 20.62
CA PRO A 369 47.05 -34.25 21.74
C PRO A 369 46.81 -33.06 22.70
N PRO A 370 45.77 -33.16 23.57
CA PRO A 370 45.17 -32.03 24.28
C PRO A 370 45.70 -31.87 25.71
N THR A 371 45.50 -30.68 26.28
CA THR A 371 45.45 -30.46 27.73
C THR A 371 44.06 -29.97 28.13
N ALA A 372 43.36 -30.84 28.87
CA ALA A 372 42.38 -30.62 29.95
C ALA A 372 42.38 -29.21 30.56
N GLU A 373 41.31 -28.56 31.00
CA GLU A 373 40.04 -28.88 31.70
C GLU A 373 39.32 -27.48 31.79
N ALA A 374 38.03 -27.24 32.03
CA ALA A 374 36.86 -28.01 32.44
C ALA A 374 35.60 -27.21 32.02
N GLU A 375 34.50 -27.92 31.84
CA GLU A 375 33.15 -27.42 31.61
C GLU A 375 32.57 -26.81 32.90
N GLU A 376 31.88 -25.68 32.75
CA GLU A 376 30.72 -25.33 33.59
C GLU A 376 29.67 -24.64 32.72
N GLU A 377 28.54 -25.33 32.48
CA GLU A 377 27.28 -24.66 32.14
C GLU A 377 26.83 -23.79 33.32
N PRO A 378 26.15 -22.66 33.06
CA PRO A 378 24.80 -22.59 33.62
C PRO A 378 23.76 -21.90 32.71
N THR A 379 22.65 -22.61 32.57
CA THR A 379 21.26 -22.18 32.79
C THR A 379 20.77 -20.81 32.31
N ALA A 380 19.67 -20.88 31.57
CA ALA A 380 18.73 -19.81 31.32
C ALA A 380 18.26 -19.11 32.61
N ASP A 381 18.39 -17.78 32.64
CA ASP A 381 17.38 -16.92 33.25
C ASP A 381 17.45 -15.49 32.69
N GLY A 382 16.28 -14.86 32.58
CA GLY A 382 16.10 -13.55 31.96
C GLY A 382 16.67 -12.40 32.79
N ALA A 383 17.32 -11.45 32.13
CA ALA A 383 17.42 -10.08 32.61
C ALA A 383 17.72 -9.11 31.46
N ALA A 384 16.91 -8.07 31.40
CA ALA A 384 17.12 -6.88 30.59
C ALA A 384 18.53 -6.31 30.80
N GLY A 385 19.28 -6.18 29.70
CA GLY A 385 20.64 -5.62 29.69
C GLY A 385 20.82 -4.76 28.45
N THR A 386 20.50 -3.48 28.60
CA THR A 386 20.88 -2.32 27.77
C THR A 386 21.93 -2.56 26.68
N ALA A 387 21.47 -2.93 25.48
CA ALA A 387 22.26 -2.77 24.26
C ALA A 387 22.24 -1.29 23.84
N GLY A 388 23.43 -0.72 23.60
CA GLY A 388 23.65 0.70 23.30
C GLY A 388 22.66 1.28 22.30
N ARG A 389 21.74 2.11 22.80
CA ARG A 389 20.76 2.82 21.98
C ARG A 389 21.49 3.99 21.33
N GLY A 390 21.69 3.93 20.01
CA GLY A 390 22.01 5.14 19.23
C GLY A 390 21.04 6.28 19.55
N PRO A 391 21.37 7.54 19.19
CA PRO A 391 20.54 8.69 19.57
C PRO A 391 19.07 8.46 19.17
N ARG A 392 18.14 8.63 20.12
CA ARG A 392 16.70 8.44 19.91
C ARG A 392 16.25 9.39 18.78
N ARG A 393 15.90 8.83 17.62
CA ARG A 393 15.45 9.61 16.46
C ARG A 393 13.93 9.72 16.47
N TRP A 394 13.43 10.87 16.93
CA TRP A 394 12.03 11.23 16.87
C TRP A 394 11.67 11.70 15.46
N LEU A 395 10.84 10.95 14.74
CA LEU A 395 10.40 11.32 13.39
C LEU A 395 8.94 11.80 13.41
N PRO A 396 8.58 12.81 12.59
CA PRO A 396 7.20 13.20 12.37
C PRO A 396 6.27 12.02 12.11
N GLY A 397 5.14 11.99 12.81
CA GLY A 397 4.11 10.95 12.69
C GLY A 397 4.18 9.87 13.76
N LEU A 398 5.36 9.60 14.34
CA LEU A 398 5.54 8.55 15.35
C LEU A 398 4.75 8.83 16.64
N ASP A 399 4.20 7.77 17.23
CA ASP A 399 3.47 7.82 18.49
C ASP A 399 4.44 7.88 19.67
N ILE A 400 4.03 8.61 20.71
CA ILE A 400 4.78 8.77 21.96
C ILE A 400 3.84 8.65 23.14
N ARG A 401 4.43 8.39 24.31
CA ARG A 401 3.80 8.61 25.61
C ARG A 401 4.66 9.57 26.42
N HIS A 402 4.00 10.52 27.09
CA HIS A 402 4.63 11.41 28.07
C HIS A 402 4.04 11.17 29.45
N ALA A 403 4.88 11.13 30.50
CA ALA A 403 4.45 10.84 31.87
C ALA A 403 3.33 11.78 32.37
N GLU A 404 3.46 13.09 32.12
CA GLU A 404 2.47 14.11 32.51
C GLU A 404 1.29 14.25 31.52
N TYR A 405 1.57 14.25 30.21
CA TYR A 405 0.60 14.66 29.18
C TYR A 405 -0.09 13.47 28.49
N GLY A 406 0.30 12.24 28.80
CA GLY A 406 -0.25 11.02 28.22
C GLY A 406 0.20 10.79 26.78
N THR A 407 -0.67 10.16 25.98
CA THR A 407 -0.37 9.77 24.59
C THR A 407 -0.41 10.98 23.65
N GLY A 408 0.52 10.99 22.71
CA GLY A 408 0.55 11.96 21.63
C GLY A 408 1.36 11.46 20.44
N TRP A 409 1.66 12.37 19.51
CA TRP A 409 2.46 12.06 18.34
C TRP A 409 3.42 13.20 18.00
N ILE A 410 4.51 12.86 17.33
CA ILE A 410 5.55 13.82 16.96
C ILE A 410 5.09 14.64 15.76
N GLN A 411 4.84 15.93 15.97
CA GLN A 411 4.50 16.86 14.90
C GLN A 411 5.75 17.29 14.11
N GLY A 412 6.89 17.41 14.80
CA GLY A 412 8.14 17.86 14.20
C GLY A 412 9.34 17.61 15.12
N SER A 413 10.52 17.53 14.53
CA SER A 413 11.78 17.31 15.25
C SER A 413 12.91 18.07 14.58
N GLY A 414 13.75 18.75 15.35
CA GLY A 414 14.92 19.46 14.82
C GLY A 414 15.64 20.26 15.89
N VAL A 415 16.95 20.52 15.68
CA VAL A 415 17.77 21.38 16.55
C VAL A 415 17.70 20.98 18.04
N GLY A 416 17.82 19.67 18.33
CA GLY A 416 17.75 19.15 19.70
C GLY A 416 16.38 19.26 20.38
N ARG A 417 15.32 19.60 19.63
CA ARG A 417 13.94 19.70 20.14
C ARG A 417 12.98 18.80 19.39
N VAL A 418 11.91 18.41 20.08
CA VAL A 418 10.80 17.64 19.52
C VAL A 418 9.48 18.31 19.89
N THR A 419 8.66 18.60 18.87
CA THR A 419 7.31 19.14 19.04
C THR A 419 6.31 18.00 18.98
N VAL A 420 5.53 17.86 20.04
CA VAL A 420 4.56 16.79 20.25
C VAL A 420 3.16 17.38 20.33
N ARG A 421 2.20 16.72 19.67
CA ARG A 421 0.77 17.00 19.79
C ARG A 421 0.09 15.89 20.57
N PHE A 422 -0.61 16.26 21.65
CA PHE A 422 -1.33 15.33 22.52
C PHE A 422 -2.80 15.27 22.13
N GLU A 423 -3.13 14.34 21.23
CA GLU A 423 -4.48 14.05 20.75
C GLU A 423 -4.69 12.54 20.58
N GLN A 424 -5.95 12.12 20.58
CA GLN A 424 -6.37 10.73 20.39
C GLN A 424 -7.26 10.64 19.15
N PRO A 425 -7.39 9.47 18.51
CA PRO A 425 -8.19 9.31 17.29
C PRO A 425 -9.64 9.82 17.44
N TRP A 426 -10.26 9.62 18.61
CA TRP A 426 -11.65 10.05 18.88
C TRP A 426 -11.76 11.41 19.57
N SER A 427 -10.66 12.16 19.76
CA SER A 427 -10.71 13.50 20.38
C SER A 427 -10.84 14.62 19.34
N GLY A 428 -11.06 15.85 19.82
CA GLY A 428 -10.74 17.05 19.01
C GLY A 428 -9.23 17.27 18.88
N PRO A 429 -8.79 18.25 18.07
CA PRO A 429 -7.38 18.60 17.93
C PRO A 429 -6.73 18.93 19.28
N GLY A 430 -5.59 18.30 19.54
CA GLY A 430 -4.90 18.35 20.82
C GLY A 430 -4.01 19.56 21.04
N ARG A 431 -3.52 19.69 22.28
CA ARG A 431 -2.51 20.70 22.67
C ARG A 431 -1.14 20.33 22.11
N VAL A 432 -0.31 21.34 21.85
CA VAL A 432 1.07 21.18 21.38
C VAL A 432 2.06 21.58 22.48
N ARG A 433 3.12 20.79 22.67
CA ARG A 433 4.25 21.10 23.54
C ARG A 433 5.56 20.78 22.83
N THR A 434 6.65 21.41 23.26
CA THR A 434 7.97 21.17 22.68
C THR A 434 8.96 20.84 23.79
N PHE A 435 9.59 19.67 23.69
CA PHE A 435 10.51 19.11 24.66
C PHE A 435 11.94 19.07 24.11
N ALA A 436 12.90 18.79 24.99
CA ALA A 436 14.22 18.35 24.55
C ALA A 436 14.12 16.94 23.95
N VAL A 437 14.98 16.60 22.98
CA VAL A 437 14.94 15.26 22.35
C VAL A 437 15.31 14.12 23.31
N ASP A 438 16.01 14.44 24.39
CA ASP A 438 16.44 13.52 25.45
C ASP A 438 15.58 13.64 26.71
N ASP A 439 14.41 14.26 26.63
CA ASP A 439 13.46 14.36 27.74
C ASP A 439 13.16 12.97 28.32
N PRO A 440 13.47 12.72 29.61
CA PRO A 440 13.32 11.39 30.21
C PRO A 440 11.85 10.99 30.38
N ALA A 441 10.91 11.94 30.38
CA ALA A 441 9.49 11.66 30.44
C ALA A 441 8.89 11.29 29.08
N LEU A 442 9.67 11.38 27.99
CA LEU A 442 9.23 11.07 26.63
C LEU A 442 9.68 9.66 26.20
N GLU A 443 8.70 8.81 25.94
CA GLU A 443 8.89 7.41 25.55
C GLU A 443 8.19 7.12 24.21
N PRO A 444 8.70 6.18 23.39
CA PRO A 444 7.95 5.68 22.24
C PRO A 444 6.60 5.12 22.69
N GLY A 445 5.56 5.40 21.90
CA GLY A 445 4.21 4.88 22.12
C GLY A 445 3.82 3.87 21.04
N GLU A 446 2.75 3.13 21.33
CA GLU A 446 2.06 2.29 20.36
C GLU A 446 0.86 3.04 19.76
N PRO A 447 0.44 2.71 18.52
CA PRO A 447 -0.73 3.33 17.92
C PRO A 447 -1.98 3.02 18.74
N LEU A 448 -2.83 4.03 18.92
CA LEU A 448 -4.16 3.83 19.48
C LEU A 448 -5.12 3.30 18.39
N PRO A 449 -6.12 2.47 18.76
CA PRO A 449 -7.15 2.02 17.82
C PRO A 449 -7.85 3.20 17.12
N LEU A 450 -8.20 3.05 15.84
CA LEU A 450 -8.92 4.12 15.13
C LEU A 450 -10.38 4.25 15.60
N ILE A 451 -10.99 3.12 15.94
CA ILE A 451 -12.36 3.02 16.45
C ILE A 451 -12.33 2.73 17.95
N ARG A 452 -13.15 3.47 18.69
CA ARG A 452 -13.29 3.29 20.14
C ARG A 452 -14.20 2.09 20.43
N ALA A 453 -13.77 1.22 21.33
CA ALA A 453 -14.57 0.06 21.73
C ALA A 453 -15.94 0.50 22.28
N ALA A 454 -17.00 -0.24 21.93
CA ALA A 454 -18.38 0.14 22.25
C ALA A 454 -18.63 0.36 23.75
N TRP A 455 -17.94 -0.36 24.64
CA TRP A 455 -18.06 -0.21 26.09
C TRP A 455 -17.31 1.00 26.67
N GLU A 456 -16.43 1.63 25.89
CA GLU A 456 -15.74 2.88 26.25
C GLU A 456 -16.45 4.12 25.68
N GLN A 457 -17.44 3.94 24.80
CA GLN A 457 -18.22 5.04 24.26
C GLN A 457 -19.09 5.64 25.38
N PRO A 458 -19.11 6.98 25.56
CA PRO A 458 -20.09 7.60 26.43
C PRO A 458 -21.48 7.19 25.95
N PRO A 459 -22.46 6.96 26.85
CA PRO A 459 -23.82 6.65 26.43
C PRO A 459 -24.28 7.71 25.45
N GLU A 460 -24.83 7.26 24.32
CA GLU A 460 -25.42 8.15 23.33
C GLU A 460 -26.40 9.08 24.06
N PRO A 461 -26.31 10.40 23.89
CA PRO A 461 -27.31 11.28 24.46
C PRO A 461 -28.68 10.81 23.93
N PRO A 462 -29.69 10.62 24.78
CA PRO A 462 -30.98 10.12 24.33
C PRO A 462 -31.46 11.01 23.19
N GLU A 463 -31.90 10.39 22.09
CA GLU A 463 -32.53 11.10 20.98
C GLU A 463 -33.55 12.09 21.57
N PRO A 464 -33.59 13.35 21.11
CA PRO A 464 -34.57 14.30 21.59
C PRO A 464 -35.95 13.68 21.35
N ALA A 465 -36.63 13.33 22.45
CA ALA A 465 -37.95 12.73 22.41
C ALA A 465 -38.81 13.53 21.45
N THR A 466 -39.26 12.89 20.37
CA THR A 466 -40.28 13.46 19.50
C THR A 466 -41.48 13.76 20.39
N SER A 467 -41.65 15.03 20.73
CA SER A 467 -42.79 15.56 21.43
C SER A 467 -44.03 15.28 20.57
N SER A 468 -44.68 14.17 20.86
CA SER A 468 -46.04 13.90 20.44
C SER A 468 -46.94 14.90 21.16
N ARG A 469 -47.19 16.03 20.49
CA ARG A 469 -48.22 16.99 20.86
C ARG A 469 -49.54 16.22 21.07
N PRO A 470 -50.17 16.26 22.25
CA PRO A 470 -51.48 15.64 22.42
C PRO A 470 -52.53 16.41 21.62
N ALA A 471 -53.36 15.68 20.90
CA ALA A 471 -54.45 16.22 20.10
C ALA A 471 -55.41 17.05 20.97
N ALA A 472 -55.69 18.28 20.53
CA ALA A 472 -56.70 19.14 21.14
C ALA A 472 -58.11 18.56 20.93
N PRO A 473 -59.01 18.62 21.93
CA PRO A 473 -60.37 18.13 21.77
C PRO A 473 -61.19 19.07 20.87
N SER A 474 -61.91 18.45 19.94
CA SER A 474 -62.80 19.07 18.95
C SER A 474 -63.97 19.82 19.62
N ARG A 475 -64.14 21.09 19.23
CA ARG A 475 -65.33 21.91 19.51
C ARG A 475 -66.32 21.81 18.34
N PRO A 476 -67.64 21.82 18.58
CA PRO A 476 -68.65 21.64 17.53
C PRO A 476 -68.87 22.92 16.71
N ALA A 477 -69.28 22.73 15.46
CA ALA A 477 -69.57 23.76 14.46
C ALA A 477 -70.95 24.41 14.63
N ASN A 478 -71.07 25.70 14.30
CA ASN A 478 -72.25 26.32 13.68
C ASN A 478 -71.89 27.71 13.08
N PRO A 479 -72.69 28.26 12.14
CA PRO A 479 -72.18 28.84 10.89
C PRO A 479 -72.54 30.32 10.68
N SER A 480 -71.76 31.04 9.87
CA SER A 480 -72.23 32.21 9.09
C SER A 480 -71.23 32.50 7.94
N GLU A 481 -71.68 32.30 6.70
CA GLU A 481 -71.17 32.89 5.44
C GLU A 481 -71.38 34.43 5.39
N PRO A 482 -71.15 35.16 4.27
CA PRO A 482 -70.19 35.06 3.13
C PRO A 482 -69.33 36.36 3.05
N THR A 483 -68.39 36.64 2.13
CA THR A 483 -68.48 36.67 0.65
C THR A 483 -67.08 36.90 0.05
N GLU A 484 -66.81 36.20 -1.06
CA GLU A 484 -65.80 36.42 -2.12
C GLU A 484 -65.78 37.87 -2.69
N PRO A 485 -64.84 38.30 -3.59
CA PRO A 485 -64.14 37.47 -4.59
C PRO A 485 -62.67 37.80 -5.00
N SER A 486 -62.08 36.81 -5.70
CA SER A 486 -61.26 36.83 -6.94
C SER A 486 -59.94 37.64 -6.97
N GLU A 487 -58.76 37.00 -7.07
CA GLU A 487 -58.04 36.51 -8.29
C GLU A 487 -57.31 37.62 -9.09
N PRO A 488 -56.31 37.34 -9.98
CA PRO A 488 -55.57 36.09 -10.23
C PRO A 488 -54.04 36.26 -10.45
N SER A 489 -53.39 35.09 -10.55
CA SER A 489 -52.04 34.77 -11.07
C SER A 489 -51.96 34.75 -12.60
N GLU A 490 -50.78 34.95 -13.20
CA GLU A 490 -50.40 34.43 -14.54
C GLU A 490 -48.85 34.49 -14.78
N PRO A 491 -48.27 33.79 -15.79
CA PRO A 491 -47.21 32.77 -15.59
C PRO A 491 -46.00 32.84 -16.59
N GLU A 492 -45.19 31.76 -16.64
CA GLU A 492 -44.05 31.45 -17.56
C GLU A 492 -44.36 31.53 -19.07
N PRO A 493 -43.32 31.46 -19.93
CA PRO A 493 -43.43 30.56 -21.09
C PRO A 493 -42.14 29.81 -21.51
N ALA A 494 -42.34 28.72 -22.27
CA ALA A 494 -41.35 27.95 -23.04
C ALA A 494 -41.86 27.63 -24.47
N VAL A 495 -40.93 27.14 -25.34
CA VAL A 495 -41.07 26.58 -26.72
C VAL A 495 -40.94 27.61 -27.86
N GLY A 496 -40.00 27.56 -28.83
CA GLY A 496 -39.72 26.55 -29.88
C GLY A 496 -38.93 27.14 -31.09
N PRO A 497 -38.66 26.40 -32.20
CA PRO A 497 -37.35 26.32 -32.89
C PRO A 497 -37.18 27.08 -34.23
N GLY A 498 -35.94 27.16 -34.76
CA GLY A 498 -35.63 27.72 -36.09
C GLY A 498 -34.36 27.15 -36.75
N ALA A 499 -34.46 26.83 -38.04
CA ALA A 499 -33.52 26.09 -38.89
C ALA A 499 -32.37 26.91 -39.54
N ARG A 500 -31.33 26.22 -40.04
CA ARG A 500 -30.27 26.70 -41.00
C ARG A 500 -30.75 26.57 -42.47
N PRO A 501 -30.02 26.89 -43.59
CA PRO A 501 -28.61 27.31 -43.80
C PRO A 501 -28.36 28.41 -44.89
N ASP A 502 -27.07 28.62 -45.23
CA ASP A 502 -26.45 29.06 -46.52
C ASP A 502 -25.63 30.37 -46.54
N GLY A 503 -24.38 30.25 -47.06
CA GLY A 503 -23.50 31.37 -47.43
C GLY A 503 -21.97 31.09 -47.33
N GLN A 504 -21.42 30.26 -48.22
CA GLN A 504 -19.97 30.18 -48.57
C GLN A 504 -19.55 31.37 -49.48
N PRO A 505 -18.29 31.48 -50.00
CA PRO A 505 -16.94 31.31 -49.42
C PRO A 505 -15.99 32.49 -49.82
N LEU A 506 -14.70 32.46 -49.45
CA LEU A 506 -13.53 32.75 -50.33
C LEU A 506 -12.16 32.73 -49.61
N ALA A 507 -11.29 31.84 -50.11
CA ALA A 507 -9.86 31.99 -50.46
C ALA A 507 -8.77 32.48 -49.46
N GLY A 508 -7.70 31.68 -49.36
CA GLY A 508 -6.35 32.12 -49.76
C GLY A 508 -5.15 31.88 -48.82
N GLY A 509 -4.18 31.06 -49.28
CA GLY A 509 -2.72 31.12 -49.00
C GLY A 509 -2.24 30.56 -47.64
N VAL A 510 -1.44 29.49 -47.50
CA VAL A 510 -0.09 29.14 -48.03
C VAL A 510 1.06 29.97 -47.44
N SER A 511 1.95 29.22 -46.76
CA SER A 511 3.38 29.43 -46.43
C SER A 511 3.79 30.30 -45.24
N GLY A 512 4.62 29.67 -44.39
CA GLY A 512 5.37 30.24 -43.27
C GLY A 512 5.84 29.16 -42.31
#